data_AF-A0A850R8Y7-F1
#
_entry.id   AF-A0A850R8Y7-F1
#
_cell.length_a   1.000
_cell.length_b   1.000
_cell.length_c   1.000
_cell.angle_alpha   90.00
_cell.angle_beta   90.00
_cell.angle_gamma   90.00
#
_symmetry.space_group_name_H-M   'P 1'
#
loop_
_entity.id
_entity.type
_entity.pdbx_description
1 polymer ?
#
loop_
_entity_poly.entity_id
_entity_poly.type
_entity_poly.pdbx_seq_one_letter_code
_entity_poly.pdbx_strand_id
1 'polypeptide(L)'
;MHLISLNTAVALTGLTKRTLWRYIDSGRLTAAGPTEPGDKTRVRLQDILPLSHLTIAPEHHSIIVDADRGDPAAQCDLGLILLTADRPADAIPWFQSAANAFYPDAMCWLARAYLSGEGVECRLETGLHWIDTAARKGHPLAQALHAFLHSPAGQELLHAQNHTALKTALDDIERQTLLNALNATAMD
;
A
#
# COMPACT_ATOMS: atom_id res chain seq x y z
N MET A 1 -6.78 11.61 20.92
CA MET A 1 -5.39 11.10 21.02
C MET A 1 -5.29 9.84 20.18
N HIS A 2 -4.53 9.88 19.08
CA HIS A 2 -4.34 8.75 18.18
C HIS A 2 -3.17 7.88 18.66
N LEU A 3 -3.44 6.59 18.88
CA LEU A 3 -2.46 5.59 19.30
C LEU A 3 -2.31 4.53 18.21
N ILE A 4 -1.08 4.16 17.90
CA ILE A 4 -0.75 3.13 16.88
C ILE A 4 0.16 2.07 17.50
N SER A 5 0.17 0.85 16.94
CA SER A 5 1.10 -0.19 17.36
C SER A 5 2.56 0.17 17.01
N LEU A 6 3.50 -0.51 17.67
CA LEU A 6 4.91 -0.42 17.30
C LEU A 6 5.17 -0.91 15.87
N ASN A 7 4.41 -1.88 15.35
CA ASN A 7 4.59 -2.34 13.97
C ASN A 7 4.29 -1.21 12.96
N THR A 8 3.19 -0.49 13.18
CA THR A 8 2.83 0.67 12.36
C THR A 8 3.86 1.79 12.52
N ALA A 9 4.36 2.04 13.73
CA ALA A 9 5.41 3.02 13.94
C ALA A 9 6.73 2.65 13.21
N VAL A 10 7.09 1.37 13.19
CA VAL A 10 8.23 0.86 12.39
C VAL A 10 7.99 1.13 10.91
N ALA A 11 6.82 0.75 10.38
CA ALA A 11 6.49 0.95 8.96
C ALA A 11 6.53 2.44 8.57
N LEU A 12 6.03 3.34 9.42
CA LEU A 12 6.05 4.78 9.15
C LEU A 12 7.45 5.39 9.24
N THR A 13 8.34 4.88 10.08
CA THR A 13 9.62 5.55 10.38
C THR A 13 10.86 4.87 9.81
N GLY A 14 10.75 3.60 9.40
CA GLY A 14 11.91 2.75 9.09
C GLY A 14 12.79 2.40 10.29
N LEU A 15 12.45 2.88 11.50
CA LEU A 15 13.19 2.57 12.72
C LEU A 15 12.84 1.16 13.21
N THR A 16 13.83 0.46 13.75
CA THR A 16 13.58 -0.86 14.36
C THR A 16 12.75 -0.75 15.64
N LYS A 17 12.02 -1.82 16.01
CA LYS A 17 11.33 -1.92 17.31
C LYS A 17 12.28 -1.60 18.48
N ARG A 18 13.54 -2.06 18.41
CA ARG A 18 14.58 -1.79 19.43
C ARG A 18 14.87 -0.30 19.56
N THR A 19 14.97 0.43 18.45
CA THR A 19 15.20 1.88 18.46
C THR A 19 14.01 2.63 19.06
N LEU A 20 12.78 2.25 18.69
CA LEU A 20 11.57 2.85 19.25
C LEU A 20 11.46 2.59 20.76
N TRP A 21 11.82 1.39 21.22
CA TRP A 21 11.90 1.07 22.64
C TRP A 21 12.90 1.94 23.39
N ARG A 22 14.10 2.15 22.84
CA ARG A 22 15.07 3.07 23.45
C ARG A 22 14.52 4.49 23.60
N TYR A 23 13.69 4.95 22.66
CA TYR A 23 13.03 6.25 22.78
C TYR A 23 11.92 6.27 23.83
N ILE A 24 11.23 5.15 24.05
CA ILE A 24 10.28 5.00 25.16
C ILE A 24 11.03 5.04 26.48
N ASP A 25 12.09 4.24 26.64
CA ASP A 25 12.90 4.18 27.88
C ASP A 25 13.53 5.53 28.24
N SER A 26 13.96 6.30 27.22
CA SER A 26 14.53 7.63 27.43
C SER A 26 13.47 8.74 27.62
N GLY A 27 12.18 8.41 27.59
CA GLY A 27 11.07 9.37 27.69
C GLY A 27 10.84 10.26 26.45
N ARG A 28 11.52 9.97 25.32
CA ARG A 28 11.34 10.71 24.05
C ARG A 28 10.00 10.36 23.38
N LEU A 29 9.54 9.12 23.53
CA LEU A 29 8.22 8.67 23.08
C LEU A 29 7.38 8.29 24.30
N THR A 30 6.09 8.59 24.24
CA THR A 30 5.15 8.13 25.27
C THR A 30 4.40 6.90 24.80
N ALA A 31 4.58 5.80 25.53
CA ALA A 31 3.84 4.56 25.30
C ALA A 31 2.51 4.56 26.07
N ALA A 32 1.52 3.89 25.51
CA ALA A 32 0.27 3.50 26.16
C ALA A 32 0.13 1.97 26.10
N GLY A 33 -0.21 1.34 27.23
CA GLY A 33 -0.21 -0.11 27.39
C GLY A 33 0.91 -0.60 28.31
N PRO A 34 1.22 -1.92 28.32
CA PRO A 34 2.27 -2.48 29.17
C PRO A 34 3.62 -1.78 28.92
N THR A 35 4.35 -1.48 30.00
CA THR A 35 5.68 -0.88 29.97
C THR A 35 6.78 -1.88 29.58
N GLU A 36 6.42 -3.15 29.36
CA GLU A 36 7.33 -4.20 28.89
C GLU A 36 7.25 -4.37 27.36
N PRO A 37 8.37 -4.70 26.70
CA PRO A 37 8.41 -5.06 25.28
C PRO A 37 7.40 -6.13 24.86
N GLY A 38 6.41 -5.75 24.05
CA GLY A 38 5.46 -6.69 23.46
C GLY A 38 4.57 -6.10 22.36
N ASP A 39 3.84 -6.96 21.66
CA ASP A 39 2.99 -6.56 20.50
C ASP A 39 1.77 -5.70 20.87
N LYS A 40 1.52 -5.50 22.18
CA LYS A 40 0.43 -4.65 22.68
C LYS A 40 0.85 -3.21 22.95
N THR A 41 2.15 -2.90 22.89
CA THR A 41 2.64 -1.54 23.16
C THR A 41 2.19 -0.61 22.03
N ARG A 42 1.56 0.50 22.42
CA ARG A 42 1.13 1.54 21.50
C ARG A 42 1.86 2.84 21.79
N VAL A 43 2.06 3.65 20.77
CA VAL A 43 2.70 4.97 20.85
C VAL A 43 1.80 6.03 20.24
N ARG A 44 1.95 7.28 20.67
CA ARG A 44 1.18 8.39 20.10
C ARG A 44 1.62 8.65 18.67
N LEU A 45 0.65 8.65 17.74
CA LEU A 45 0.91 8.95 16.33
C LEU A 45 1.61 10.31 16.16
N GLN A 46 1.18 11.32 16.91
CA GLN A 46 1.76 12.67 16.87
C GLN A 46 3.26 12.71 17.23
N ASP A 47 3.73 11.76 18.05
CA ASP A 47 5.14 11.67 18.45
C ASP A 47 5.95 10.90 17.37
N ILE A 48 5.27 10.11 16.54
CA ILE A 48 5.85 9.30 15.45
C ILE A 48 5.93 10.06 14.13
N LEU A 49 4.93 10.87 13.79
CA LEU A 49 4.91 11.59 12.50
C LEU A 49 6.18 12.42 12.25
N PRO A 50 6.74 13.17 13.23
CA PRO A 50 8.01 13.88 13.02
C PRO A 50 9.21 12.97 12.73
N LEU A 51 9.16 11.70 13.15
CA LEU A 51 10.20 10.70 12.89
C LEU A 51 10.03 10.00 11.53
N SER A 52 8.83 10.10 10.95
CA SER A 52 8.50 9.43 9.68
C SER A 52 8.98 10.18 8.45
N HIS A 53 9.23 11.48 8.59
CA HIS A 53 9.46 12.42 7.48
C HIS A 53 8.30 12.49 6.47
N LEU A 54 7.13 11.92 6.80
CA LEU A 54 5.91 12.03 6.00
C LEU A 54 5.16 13.31 6.37
N THR A 55 4.64 14.00 5.35
CA THR A 55 3.72 15.13 5.55
C THR A 55 2.29 14.62 5.45
N ILE A 56 1.71 14.24 6.59
CA ILE A 56 0.34 13.72 6.65
C ILE A 56 -0.55 14.74 7.35
N ALA A 57 -1.51 15.27 6.59
CA ALA A 57 -2.47 16.25 7.09
C ALA A 57 -3.30 15.67 8.25
N PRO A 58 -3.69 16.48 9.26
CA PRO A 58 -4.42 16.02 10.44
C PRO A 58 -5.69 15.21 10.14
N GLU A 59 -6.41 15.57 9.07
CA GLU A 59 -7.61 14.87 8.59
C GLU A 59 -7.33 13.43 8.14
N HIS A 60 -6.09 13.10 7.77
CA HIS A 60 -5.67 11.76 7.37
C HIS A 60 -5.09 10.93 8.53
N HIS A 61 -5.04 11.47 9.76
CA HIS A 61 -4.51 10.71 10.91
C HIS A 61 -5.39 9.51 11.28
N SER A 62 -6.70 9.58 11.02
CA SER A 62 -7.61 8.46 11.23
C SER A 62 -7.25 7.27 10.35
N ILE A 63 -6.87 7.49 9.08
CA ILE A 63 -6.45 6.44 8.13
C ILE A 63 -5.36 5.57 8.74
N ILE A 64 -4.35 6.18 9.36
CA ILE A 64 -3.24 5.43 9.97
C ILE A 64 -3.72 4.56 11.14
N VAL A 65 -4.62 5.11 11.97
CA VAL A 65 -5.14 4.38 13.13
C VAL A 65 -6.06 3.25 12.71
N ASP A 66 -6.88 3.46 11.68
CA ASP A 66 -7.82 2.45 11.19
C ASP A 66 -7.08 1.37 10.39
N ALA A 67 -6.04 1.73 9.64
CA ALA A 67 -5.11 0.78 9.02
C ALA A 67 -4.43 -0.11 10.07
N ASP A 68 -3.93 0.48 11.17
CA ASP A 68 -3.35 -0.24 12.31
C ASP A 68 -4.34 -1.20 12.99
N ARG A 69 -5.65 -0.90 12.91
CA ARG A 69 -6.73 -1.76 13.43
C ARG A 69 -7.15 -2.86 12.47
N GLY A 70 -6.68 -2.84 11.24
CA GLY A 70 -7.01 -3.85 10.24
C GLY A 70 -8.13 -3.48 9.28
N ASP A 71 -8.54 -2.21 9.21
CA ASP A 71 -9.53 -1.78 8.21
C ASP A 71 -8.94 -1.86 6.79
N PRO A 72 -9.51 -2.68 5.89
CA PRO A 72 -8.89 -2.92 4.58
C PRO A 72 -8.83 -1.69 3.68
N ALA A 73 -9.82 -0.80 3.75
CA ALA A 73 -9.82 0.43 2.97
C ALA A 73 -8.73 1.38 3.47
N ALA A 74 -8.66 1.61 4.78
CA ALA A 74 -7.63 2.44 5.39
C ALA A 74 -6.21 1.87 5.19
N GLN A 75 -6.05 0.54 5.20
CA GLN A 75 -4.80 -0.11 4.83
C GLN A 75 -4.40 0.18 3.38
N CYS A 76 -5.36 0.12 2.44
CA CYS A 76 -5.12 0.51 1.06
C CYS A 76 -4.73 1.99 0.95
N ASP A 77 -5.46 2.88 1.61
CA ASP A 77 -5.20 4.33 1.61
C ASP A 77 -3.82 4.65 2.21
N LEU A 78 -3.43 4.00 3.30
CA LEU A 78 -2.09 4.15 3.87
C LEU A 78 -1.01 3.65 2.91
N GLY A 79 -1.24 2.55 2.21
CA GLY A 79 -0.36 2.08 1.14
C GLY A 79 -0.18 3.13 0.05
N LEU A 80 -1.24 3.82 -0.36
CA LEU A 80 -1.18 4.90 -1.36
C LEU A 80 -0.44 6.14 -0.82
N ILE A 81 -0.64 6.51 0.44
CA ILE A 81 0.13 7.59 1.08
C ILE A 81 1.63 7.27 1.03
N LEU A 82 2.03 6.03 1.33
CA LEU A 82 3.43 5.62 1.29
C LEU A 82 3.98 5.58 -0.14
N LEU A 83 3.18 5.10 -1.10
CA LEU A 83 3.57 5.08 -2.51
C LEU A 83 3.79 6.49 -3.07
N THR A 84 2.87 7.42 -2.79
CA THR A 84 3.01 8.84 -3.20
C THR A 84 4.17 9.56 -2.51
N ALA A 85 4.61 9.06 -1.35
CA ALA A 85 5.80 9.52 -0.65
C ALA A 85 7.10 8.86 -1.14
N ASP A 86 7.09 8.18 -2.29
CA ASP A 86 8.23 7.45 -2.88
C ASP A 86 8.78 6.35 -1.95
N ARG A 87 7.88 5.68 -1.21
CA ARG A 87 8.19 4.57 -0.31
C ARG A 87 7.44 3.30 -0.70
N PRO A 88 7.64 2.79 -1.93
CA PRO A 88 6.87 1.65 -2.43
C PRO A 88 7.07 0.39 -1.57
N ALA A 89 8.29 0.14 -1.08
CA ALA A 89 8.56 -1.03 -0.24
C ALA A 89 7.79 -1.04 1.09
N ASP A 90 7.55 0.14 1.67
CA ASP A 90 6.78 0.27 2.91
C ASP A 90 5.27 0.17 2.68
N ALA A 91 4.81 0.40 1.45
CA ALA A 91 3.40 0.27 1.06
C ALA A 91 2.96 -1.20 0.92
N ILE A 92 3.85 -2.09 0.49
CA ILE A 92 3.54 -3.50 0.17
C ILE A 92 2.85 -4.25 1.32
N PRO A 93 3.32 -4.19 2.59
CA PRO A 93 2.65 -4.89 3.68
C PRO A 93 1.21 -4.44 3.91
N TRP A 94 0.90 -3.18 3.64
CA TRP A 94 -0.44 -2.62 3.77
C TRP A 94 -1.36 -3.10 2.65
N PHE A 95 -0.88 -3.05 1.40
CA PHE A 95 -1.61 -3.63 0.27
C PHE A 95 -1.82 -5.13 0.44
N GLN A 96 -0.82 -5.87 0.92
CA GLN A 96 -0.94 -7.30 1.20
C GLN A 96 -2.02 -7.59 2.25
N SER A 97 -2.06 -6.82 3.33
CA SER A 97 -3.06 -6.99 4.39
C SER A 97 -4.48 -6.73 3.87
N ALA A 98 -4.68 -5.65 3.11
CA ALA A 98 -5.97 -5.31 2.53
C ALA A 98 -6.41 -6.28 1.42
N ALA A 99 -5.48 -6.72 0.57
CA ALA A 99 -5.75 -7.72 -0.47
C ALA A 99 -6.15 -9.08 0.14
N ASN A 100 -5.51 -9.49 1.23
CA ASN A 100 -5.87 -10.70 1.99
C ASN A 100 -7.26 -10.59 2.64
N ALA A 101 -7.71 -9.38 2.95
CA ALA A 101 -9.07 -9.09 3.39
C ALA A 101 -10.07 -8.94 2.23
N PHE A 102 -9.66 -9.33 1.03
CA PHE A 102 -10.42 -9.29 -0.21
C PHE A 102 -10.78 -7.89 -0.75
N TYR A 103 -10.04 -6.84 -0.38
CA TYR A 103 -10.27 -5.48 -0.84
C TYR A 103 -9.78 -5.28 -2.30
N PRO A 104 -10.67 -4.98 -3.28
CA PRO A 104 -10.33 -5.00 -4.70
C PRO A 104 -9.22 -4.04 -5.11
N ASP A 105 -9.21 -2.81 -4.58
CA ASP A 105 -8.21 -1.81 -4.97
C ASP A 105 -6.82 -2.25 -4.51
N ALA A 106 -6.71 -2.75 -3.29
CA ALA A 106 -5.44 -3.26 -2.75
C ALA A 106 -4.93 -4.48 -3.52
N MET A 107 -5.80 -5.37 -3.98
CA MET A 107 -5.40 -6.46 -4.88
C MET A 107 -4.80 -5.90 -6.17
N CYS A 108 -5.43 -4.89 -6.77
CA CYS A 108 -4.93 -4.27 -7.99
C CYS A 108 -3.56 -3.61 -7.77
N TRP A 109 -3.38 -2.88 -6.67
CA TRP A 109 -2.10 -2.25 -6.33
C TRP A 109 -0.99 -3.26 -6.05
N LEU A 110 -1.29 -4.28 -5.23
CA LEU A 110 -0.36 -5.37 -4.93
C LEU A 110 0.02 -6.14 -6.20
N ALA A 111 -0.94 -6.39 -7.07
CA ALA A 111 -0.70 -7.07 -8.34
C ALA A 111 0.28 -6.29 -9.22
N ARG A 112 0.05 -4.98 -9.39
CA ARG A 112 0.96 -4.11 -10.15
C ARG A 112 2.37 -4.14 -9.57
N ALA A 113 2.50 -4.04 -8.25
CA ALA A 113 3.80 -4.10 -7.58
C ALA A 113 4.54 -5.42 -7.86
N TYR A 114 3.84 -6.56 -7.85
CA TYR A 114 4.44 -7.85 -8.21
C TYR A 114 4.77 -7.98 -9.70
N LEU A 115 4.01 -7.34 -10.60
CA LEU A 115 4.28 -7.37 -12.04
C LEU A 115 5.47 -6.47 -12.43
N SER A 116 5.60 -5.31 -11.79
CA SER A 116 6.64 -4.32 -12.08
C SER A 116 7.92 -4.50 -11.25
N GLY A 117 7.83 -5.18 -10.11
CA GLY A 117 8.90 -5.24 -9.11
C GLY A 117 9.06 -3.95 -8.30
N GLU A 118 8.02 -3.11 -8.24
CA GLU A 118 8.05 -1.84 -7.51
C GLU A 118 7.86 -2.08 -6.01
N GLY A 119 8.89 -1.83 -5.20
CA GLY A 119 8.87 -2.02 -3.75
C GLY A 119 8.90 -3.48 -3.29
N VAL A 120 8.80 -4.44 -4.21
CA VAL A 120 8.83 -5.88 -3.93
C VAL A 120 9.54 -6.63 -5.05
N GLU A 121 10.04 -7.82 -4.76
CA GLU A 121 10.54 -8.74 -5.79
C GLU A 121 9.42 -9.06 -6.81
N CYS A 122 9.76 -9.01 -8.10
CA CYS A 122 8.84 -9.35 -9.17
C CYS A 122 8.36 -10.81 -9.04
N ARG A 123 7.04 -11.01 -9.11
CA ARG A 123 6.37 -12.31 -9.05
C ARG A 123 5.19 -12.33 -10.00
N LEU A 124 5.45 -12.57 -11.29
CA LEU A 124 4.46 -12.50 -12.35
C LEU A 124 3.21 -13.34 -12.07
N GLU A 125 3.39 -14.58 -11.64
CA GLU A 125 2.26 -15.48 -11.32
C GLU A 125 1.38 -14.93 -10.19
N THR A 126 1.99 -14.37 -9.14
CA THR A 126 1.27 -13.75 -8.02
C THR A 126 0.55 -12.48 -8.46
N GLY A 127 1.21 -11.65 -9.28
CA GLY A 127 0.62 -10.46 -9.86
C GLY A 127 -0.60 -10.76 -10.73
N LEU A 128 -0.48 -11.72 -11.66
CA LEU A 128 -1.59 -12.17 -12.52
C LEU A 128 -2.76 -12.70 -11.69
N HIS A 129 -2.48 -13.53 -10.68
CA HIS A 129 -3.51 -14.05 -9.79
C HIS A 129 -4.35 -12.95 -9.11
N TRP A 130 -3.68 -11.90 -8.61
CA TRP A 130 -4.36 -10.78 -7.97
C TRP A 130 -5.11 -9.89 -8.96
N ILE A 131 -4.57 -9.64 -10.16
CA ILE A 131 -5.31 -8.96 -11.25
C ILE A 131 -6.59 -9.73 -11.57
N ASP A 132 -6.50 -11.04 -11.81
CA ASP A 132 -7.66 -11.85 -12.16
C ASP A 132 -8.73 -11.82 -11.07
N THR A 133 -8.31 -11.84 -9.80
CA THR A 133 -9.22 -11.80 -8.66
C THR A 133 -9.91 -10.44 -8.52
N ALA A 134 -9.18 -9.34 -8.67
CA ALA A 134 -9.74 -8.00 -8.65
C ALA A 134 -10.67 -7.75 -9.85
N ALA A 135 -10.30 -8.23 -11.05
CA ALA A 135 -11.09 -8.10 -12.26
C ALA A 135 -12.44 -8.84 -12.15
N ARG A 136 -12.44 -10.06 -11.60
CA ARG A 136 -13.67 -10.81 -11.30
C ARG A 136 -14.58 -10.13 -10.29
N LYS A 137 -14.01 -9.28 -9.41
CA LYS A 137 -14.77 -8.46 -8.46
C LYS A 137 -15.29 -7.15 -9.05
N GLY A 138 -15.07 -6.91 -10.34
CA GLY A 138 -15.56 -5.72 -11.04
C GLY A 138 -14.68 -4.50 -10.90
N HIS A 139 -13.44 -4.62 -10.41
CA HIS A 139 -12.54 -3.48 -10.30
C HIS A 139 -12.16 -2.96 -11.70
N PRO A 140 -12.48 -1.70 -12.07
CA PRO A 140 -12.32 -1.21 -13.45
C PRO A 140 -10.89 -1.28 -13.98
N LEU A 141 -9.90 -0.81 -13.19
CA LEU A 141 -8.50 -0.90 -13.60
C LEU A 141 -8.03 -2.35 -13.75
N ALA A 142 -8.31 -3.22 -12.78
CA ALA A 142 -7.95 -4.63 -12.89
C ALA A 142 -8.58 -5.31 -14.12
N GLN A 143 -9.80 -4.95 -14.53
CA GLN A 143 -10.39 -5.46 -15.77
C GLN A 143 -9.62 -4.99 -17.01
N ALA A 144 -9.22 -3.71 -17.07
CA ALA A 144 -8.41 -3.18 -18.16
C ALA A 144 -7.02 -3.84 -18.21
N LEU A 145 -6.36 -4.00 -17.05
CA LEU A 145 -5.07 -4.68 -16.93
C LEU A 145 -5.18 -6.16 -17.30
N HIS A 146 -6.23 -6.86 -16.84
CA HIS A 146 -6.49 -8.24 -17.21
C HIS A 146 -6.60 -8.39 -18.73
N ALA A 147 -7.40 -7.55 -19.39
CA ALA A 147 -7.56 -7.57 -20.84
C ALA A 147 -6.22 -7.33 -21.57
N PHE A 148 -5.42 -6.37 -21.11
CA PHE A 148 -4.10 -6.13 -21.66
C PHE A 148 -3.14 -7.30 -21.48
N LEU A 149 -3.05 -7.85 -20.26
CA LEU A 149 -2.14 -8.96 -19.94
C LEU A 149 -2.45 -10.22 -20.75
N HIS A 150 -3.71 -10.43 -21.14
CA HIS A 150 -4.14 -11.54 -22.00
C HIS A 150 -4.09 -11.23 -23.51
N SER A 151 -3.76 -9.99 -23.90
CA SER A 151 -3.57 -9.62 -25.30
C SER A 151 -2.22 -10.11 -25.83
N PRO A 152 -2.03 -10.21 -27.17
CA PRO A 152 -0.72 -10.57 -27.74
C PRO A 152 0.43 -9.68 -27.26
N ALA A 153 0.19 -8.36 -27.12
CA ALA A 153 1.20 -7.42 -26.64
C ALA A 153 1.56 -7.66 -25.16
N GLY A 154 0.57 -7.92 -24.30
CA GLY A 154 0.82 -8.24 -22.90
C GLY A 154 1.59 -9.54 -22.73
N GLN A 155 1.21 -10.59 -23.47
CA GLN A 155 1.89 -11.88 -23.46
C GLN A 155 3.33 -11.79 -23.98
N GLU A 156 3.58 -10.97 -25.00
CA GLU A 156 4.93 -10.69 -25.49
C GLU A 156 5.81 -10.08 -24.39
N LEU A 157 5.31 -9.06 -23.68
CA LEU A 157 6.05 -8.42 -22.59
C LEU A 157 6.33 -9.37 -21.42
N LEU A 158 5.35 -10.22 -21.07
CA LEU A 158 5.49 -11.23 -20.02
C LEU A 158 6.54 -12.29 -20.39
N HIS A 159 6.49 -12.84 -21.61
CA HIS A 159 7.47 -13.82 -22.09
C HIS A 159 8.88 -13.24 -22.22
N ALA A 160 8.99 -11.99 -22.67
CA ALA A 160 10.25 -11.27 -22.74
C ALA A 160 10.82 -10.92 -21.34
N GLN A 161 10.04 -11.10 -20.27
CA GLN A 161 10.38 -10.70 -18.90
C GLN A 161 10.84 -9.23 -18.82
N ASN A 162 10.26 -8.38 -19.67
CA ASN A 162 10.63 -6.97 -19.78
C ASN A 162 9.84 -6.15 -18.76
N HIS A 163 10.24 -6.21 -17.49
CA HIS A 163 9.50 -5.59 -16.39
C HIS A 163 9.38 -4.07 -16.53
N THR A 164 10.39 -3.40 -17.10
CA THR A 164 10.35 -1.96 -17.33
C THR A 164 9.30 -1.60 -18.37
N ALA A 165 9.28 -2.28 -19.53
CA ALA A 165 8.27 -2.03 -20.55
C ALA A 165 6.87 -2.43 -20.08
N LEU A 166 6.77 -3.52 -19.30
CA LEU A 166 5.54 -3.93 -18.66
C LEU A 166 5.04 -2.83 -17.72
N LYS A 167 5.88 -2.33 -16.80
CA LYS A 167 5.52 -1.23 -15.90
C LYS A 167 4.99 -0.02 -16.66
N THR A 168 5.69 0.44 -17.71
CA THR A 168 5.24 1.57 -18.55
C THR A 168 3.84 1.32 -19.12
N ALA A 169 3.58 0.13 -19.65
CA ALA A 169 2.27 -0.21 -20.19
C ALA A 169 1.17 -0.23 -19.10
N LEU A 170 1.48 -0.76 -17.91
CA LEU A 170 0.55 -0.75 -16.77
C LEU A 170 0.22 0.69 -16.32
N ASP A 171 1.24 1.57 -16.25
CA ASP A 171 1.10 2.98 -15.89
C ASP A 171 0.24 3.74 -16.93
N ASP A 172 0.40 3.44 -18.22
CA ASP A 172 -0.38 4.05 -19.29
C ASP A 172 -1.86 3.62 -19.26
N ILE A 173 -2.13 2.34 -18.99
CA ILE A 173 -3.50 1.82 -18.85
C ILE A 173 -4.20 2.44 -17.64
N GLU A 174 -3.49 2.57 -16.52
CA GLU A 174 -4.00 3.25 -15.34
C GLU A 174 -4.41 4.68 -15.66
N ARG A 175 -3.50 5.46 -16.25
CA ARG A 175 -3.77 6.84 -16.64
C ARG A 175 -5.01 6.95 -17.52
N GLN A 176 -5.12 6.08 -18.53
CA GLN A 176 -6.27 6.08 -19.42
C GLN A 176 -7.57 5.73 -18.69
N THR A 177 -7.52 4.75 -17.78
CA THR A 177 -8.68 4.31 -17.00
C THR A 177 -9.18 5.43 -16.09
N LEU A 178 -8.29 6.15 -15.42
CA LEU A 178 -8.61 7.29 -14.58
C LEU A 178 -9.22 8.45 -15.41
N LEU A 179 -8.63 8.77 -16.56
CA LEU A 179 -9.16 9.81 -17.46
C LEU A 179 -10.57 9.46 -17.95
N ASN A 180 -10.82 8.21 -18.30
CA ASN A 180 -12.15 7.76 -18.71
C ASN A 180 -13.17 7.89 -17.58
N ALA A 181 -12.79 7.53 -16.36
CA ALA A 181 -13.66 7.66 -15.18
C ALA A 181 -14.01 9.13 -14.88
N LEU A 182 -13.03 10.04 -14.97
CA LEU A 182 -13.24 11.48 -14.75
C LEU A 182 -14.13 12.11 -15.83
N ASN A 183 -14.00 11.68 -17.09
CA ASN A 183 -14.84 12.19 -18.17
C ASN A 183 -16.28 11.71 -18.04
N ALA A 184 -16.49 10.47 -17.58
CA ALA A 184 -17.83 9.94 -17.34
C ALA A 184 -18.57 10.72 -16.24
N THR A 185 -17.89 11.06 -15.14
CA THR A 185 -18.49 11.83 -14.03
C THR A 185 -18.73 13.30 -14.35
N ALA A 186 -18.07 13.85 -15.37
CA ALA A 186 -18.30 15.23 -15.83
C ALA A 186 -19.47 15.36 -16.82
N MET A 187 -20.01 14.23 -17.32
CA MET A 187 -21.12 14.20 -18.28
C MET A 187 -22.50 13.95 -17.62
N ASP A 188 -22.52 13.57 -16.35
CA ASP A 188 -23.73 13.39 -15.52
C ASP A 188 -24.04 14.66 -14.70
#